data_AF-A0A849YZD5-F1
#
_entry.id   AF-A0A849YZD5-F1
#
_cell.length_a   1.000
_cell.length_b   1.000
_cell.length_c   1.000
_cell.angle_alpha   90.00
_cell.angle_beta   90.00
_cell.angle_gamma   90.00
#
_symmetry.space_group_name_H-M   'P 1'
#
loop_
_entity.id
_entity.type
_entity.pdbx_description
1 polymer ?
#
loop_
_entity_poly.entity_id
_entity_poly.type
_entity_poly.pdbx_seq_one_letter_code
_entity_poly.pdbx_strand_id
1 'polypeptide(L)'
;MKKIAIGFVLVLSLLQISCKALMPVIQALPEIVAAVQDASMILDQIEGFADTYFKAHPAPERQAEVDKAIANTRSTLIVAERSTSGVHDLSEKDLAAAFADFAVAYDELSALVDGLGGLKLERPGETYSAAPGITVIPAPTALSYGAEGEGGNAADR
;
A
#
# COMPACT_ATOMS: atom_id res chain seq x y z
N MET A 1 37.95 -45.52 -8.98
CA MET A 1 37.62 -44.23 -9.64
C MET A 1 36.13 -44.05 -9.96
N LYS A 2 35.36 -45.08 -10.32
CA LYS A 2 33.89 -44.97 -10.58
C LYS A 2 33.01 -44.54 -9.39
N LYS A 3 33.42 -44.79 -8.14
CA LYS A 3 32.62 -44.48 -6.94
C LYS A 3 32.63 -43.00 -6.53
N ILE A 4 33.58 -42.19 -7.02
CA ILE A 4 33.69 -40.76 -6.69
C ILE A 4 32.75 -39.91 -7.56
N ALA A 5 32.45 -40.36 -8.78
CA ALA A 5 31.56 -39.65 -9.71
C ALA A 5 30.09 -39.61 -9.26
N ILE A 6 29.63 -40.60 -8.49
CA ILE A 6 28.22 -40.70 -8.05
C ILE A 6 27.93 -39.73 -6.89
N GLY A 7 28.91 -39.47 -6.02
CA GLY A 7 28.74 -38.53 -4.91
C GLY A 7 28.64 -37.07 -5.36
N PHE A 8 29.36 -36.69 -6.42
CA PHE A 8 29.36 -35.31 -6.92
C PHE A 8 28.04 -34.94 -7.63
N VAL A 9 27.42 -35.90 -8.33
CA VAL A 9 26.13 -35.69 -8.99
C VAL A 9 24.99 -35.55 -7.97
N LEU A 10 25.04 -36.28 -6.85
CA LEU A 10 23.99 -36.21 -5.82
C LEU A 10 24.01 -34.87 -5.06
N VAL A 11 25.20 -34.34 -4.75
CA VAL A 11 25.36 -33.05 -4.07
C VAL A 11 24.98 -31.88 -4.98
N LEU A 12 25.26 -31.96 -6.28
CA LEU A 12 24.86 -30.93 -7.25
C LEU A 12 23.33 -30.93 -7.51
N SER A 13 22.68 -32.08 -7.37
CA SER A 13 21.21 -32.21 -7.48
C SER A 13 20.48 -31.60 -6.27
N LEU A 14 21.08 -31.68 -5.07
CA LEU A 14 20.54 -31.06 -3.85
C LEU A 14 20.69 -29.54 -3.85
N LEU A 15 21.75 -29.00 -4.48
CA LEU A 15 21.96 -27.55 -4.59
C LEU A 15 20.92 -26.85 -5.50
N GLN A 16 20.34 -27.58 -6.47
CA GLN A 16 19.34 -27.05 -7.41
C GLN A 16 17.94 -26.96 -6.78
N ILE A 17 17.67 -27.68 -5.68
CA ILE A 17 16.36 -27.68 -5.00
C ILE A 17 16.24 -26.47 -4.08
N SER A 18 17.34 -25.98 -3.51
CA SER A 18 17.36 -24.81 -2.62
C SER A 18 17.12 -23.47 -3.32
N CYS A 19 17.30 -23.39 -4.66
CA CYS A 19 17.06 -22.15 -5.42
C CYS A 19 15.61 -21.96 -5.90
N LYS A 20 14.75 -22.99 -5.85
CA LYS A 20 13.34 -22.83 -6.27
C LYS A 20 12.48 -22.10 -5.24
N ALA A 21 12.90 -22.05 -3.98
CA ALA A 21 12.21 -21.31 -2.93
C ALA A 21 12.49 -19.79 -2.94
N LEU A 22 13.55 -19.34 -3.64
CA LEU A 22 13.97 -17.93 -3.69
C LEU A 22 13.34 -17.14 -4.86
N MET A 23 12.77 -17.80 -5.87
CA MET A 23 12.18 -17.10 -7.03
C MET A 23 10.91 -16.28 -6.73
N PRO A 24 9.99 -16.71 -5.84
CA PRO A 24 8.79 -15.91 -5.55
C PRO A 24 9.11 -14.57 -4.87
N VAL A 25 10.14 -14.53 -4.03
CA VAL A 25 10.50 -13.34 -3.24
C VAL A 25 11.05 -12.22 -4.12
N ILE A 26 11.91 -12.55 -5.08
CA ILE A 26 12.50 -11.54 -6.00
C ILE A 26 11.41 -10.88 -6.87
N GLN A 27 10.28 -11.57 -7.08
CA GLN A 27 9.18 -11.04 -7.89
C GLN A 27 8.26 -10.08 -7.11
N ALA A 28 8.20 -10.15 -5.78
CA ALA A 28 7.29 -9.32 -4.98
C ALA A 28 7.83 -7.89 -4.69
N LEU A 29 9.16 -7.71 -4.64
CA LEU A 29 9.76 -6.39 -4.35
C LEU A 29 9.35 -5.29 -5.35
N PRO A 30 9.34 -5.53 -6.68
CA PRO A 30 8.85 -4.55 -7.64
C PRO A 30 7.39 -4.14 -7.41
N GLU A 31 6.53 -5.06 -6.98
CA GLU A 31 5.11 -4.78 -6.74
C GLU A 31 4.93 -3.87 -5.52
N ILE A 32 5.66 -4.13 -4.43
CA ILE A 32 5.63 -3.28 -3.23
C ILE A 32 6.12 -1.87 -3.55
N VAL A 33 7.22 -1.75 -4.30
CA VAL A 33 7.75 -0.44 -4.74
C VAL A 33 6.71 0.29 -5.59
N ALA A 34 6.07 -0.40 -6.54
CA ALA A 34 5.03 0.19 -7.36
C ALA A 34 3.84 0.67 -6.51
N ALA A 35 3.40 -0.11 -5.52
CA ALA A 35 2.31 0.25 -4.62
C ALA A 35 2.63 1.46 -3.74
N VAL A 36 3.86 1.58 -3.23
CA VAL A 36 4.32 2.74 -2.46
C VAL A 36 4.40 4.00 -3.32
N GLN A 37 4.90 3.87 -4.56
CA GLN A 37 4.96 4.98 -5.51
C GLN A 37 3.56 5.46 -5.90
N ASP A 38 2.65 4.55 -6.18
CA ASP A 38 1.24 4.82 -6.47
C ASP A 38 0.57 5.56 -5.30
N ALA A 39 0.72 5.04 -4.08
CA ALA A 39 0.20 5.68 -2.87
C ALA A 39 0.77 7.10 -2.68
N SER A 40 2.06 7.31 -2.92
CA SER A 40 2.70 8.62 -2.81
C SER A 40 2.11 9.61 -3.83
N MET A 41 1.91 9.18 -5.08
CA MET A 41 1.32 10.00 -6.12
C MET A 41 -0.14 10.36 -5.81
N ILE A 42 -0.91 9.43 -5.23
CA ILE A 42 -2.29 9.69 -4.81
C ILE A 42 -2.32 10.72 -3.66
N LEU A 43 -1.42 10.61 -2.68
CA LEU A 43 -1.32 11.61 -1.62
C LEU A 43 -0.95 12.99 -2.17
N ASP A 44 -0.07 13.08 -3.17
CA ASP A 44 0.25 14.34 -3.85
C ASP A 44 -0.99 14.94 -4.56
N GLN A 45 -1.85 14.10 -5.16
CA GLN A 45 -3.09 14.56 -5.80
C GLN A 45 -4.10 15.07 -4.76
N ILE A 46 -4.24 14.37 -3.63
CA ILE A 46 -5.12 14.79 -2.53
C ILE A 46 -4.66 16.13 -1.96
N GLU A 47 -3.36 16.28 -1.71
CA GLU A 47 -2.74 17.52 -1.21
C GLU A 47 -2.96 18.68 -2.19
N GLY A 48 -2.67 18.48 -3.47
CA GLY A 48 -2.87 19.52 -4.50
C GLY A 48 -4.33 19.94 -4.64
N PHE A 49 -5.27 18.99 -4.51
CA PHE A 49 -6.70 19.30 -4.46
C PHE A 49 -7.06 20.11 -3.20
N ALA A 50 -6.66 19.64 -2.02
CA ALA A 50 -6.97 20.27 -0.73
C ALA A 50 -6.45 21.71 -0.68
N ASP A 51 -5.21 21.93 -1.11
CA ASP A 51 -4.60 23.26 -1.23
C ASP A 51 -5.43 24.20 -2.11
N THR A 52 -5.86 23.71 -3.26
CA THR A 52 -6.68 24.49 -4.20
C THR A 52 -8.05 24.78 -3.61
N TYR A 53 -8.66 23.80 -2.95
CA TYR A 53 -9.94 23.92 -2.29
C TYR A 53 -9.91 24.97 -1.17
N PHE A 54 -8.93 24.91 -0.26
CA PHE A 54 -8.83 25.85 0.87
C PHE A 54 -8.40 27.26 0.44
N LYS A 55 -7.70 27.42 -0.69
CA LYS A 55 -7.50 28.74 -1.32
C LYS A 55 -8.82 29.38 -1.76
N ALA A 56 -9.76 28.58 -2.28
CA ALA A 56 -11.08 29.05 -2.68
C ALA A 56 -12.07 29.14 -1.52
N HIS A 57 -11.91 28.29 -0.49
CA HIS A 57 -12.78 28.19 0.69
C HIS A 57 -11.94 28.22 1.98
N PRO A 58 -11.50 29.42 2.43
CA PRO A 58 -10.61 29.53 3.58
C PRO A 58 -11.25 28.96 4.86
N ALA A 59 -10.61 27.93 5.42
CA ALA A 59 -11.00 27.30 6.68
C ALA A 59 -9.73 26.77 7.38
N PRO A 60 -8.97 27.66 8.05
CA PRO A 60 -7.60 27.36 8.49
C PRO A 60 -7.49 26.19 9.48
N GLU A 61 -8.48 26.02 10.36
CA GLU A 61 -8.52 24.90 11.30
C GLU A 61 -8.68 23.56 10.58
N ARG A 62 -9.64 23.49 9.65
CA ARG A 62 -9.89 22.28 8.84
C ARG A 62 -8.74 21.99 7.88
N GLN A 63 -8.12 23.02 7.32
CA GLN A 63 -6.92 22.87 6.50
C GLN A 63 -5.78 22.23 7.31
N ALA A 64 -5.52 22.74 8.52
CA ALA A 64 -4.49 22.18 9.39
C ALA A 64 -4.76 20.71 9.78
N GLU A 65 -6.03 20.33 9.97
CA GLU A 65 -6.41 18.93 10.20
C GLU A 65 -6.12 18.04 8.99
N VAL A 66 -6.46 18.48 7.78
CA VAL A 66 -6.17 17.77 6.53
C VAL A 66 -4.65 17.67 6.31
N ASP A 67 -3.91 18.76 6.48
CA ASP A 67 -2.45 18.79 6.32
C ASP A 67 -1.77 17.81 7.29
N LYS A 68 -2.24 17.79 8.54
CA LYS A 68 -1.77 16.84 9.56
C LYS A 68 -2.08 15.40 9.17
N ALA A 69 -3.28 15.13 8.66
CA ALA A 69 -3.67 13.80 8.21
C ALA A 69 -2.80 13.34 7.03
N ILE A 70 -2.59 14.17 6.01
CA ILE A 70 -1.70 13.88 4.87
C ILE A 70 -0.28 13.56 5.37
N ALA A 71 0.27 14.38 6.28
CA ALA A 71 1.59 14.16 6.85
C ALA A 71 1.66 12.83 7.62
N ASN A 72 0.62 12.49 8.39
CA ASN A 72 0.53 11.23 9.12
C ASN A 72 0.49 10.03 8.14
N THR A 73 -0.36 10.08 7.11
CA THR A 73 -0.48 9.02 6.09
C THR A 73 0.83 8.82 5.31
N ARG A 74 1.54 9.90 4.96
CA ARG A 74 2.88 9.79 4.35
C ARG A 74 3.88 9.15 5.30
N SER A 75 3.86 9.52 6.58
CA SER A 75 4.76 8.98 7.58
C SER A 75 4.55 7.47 7.76
N THR A 76 3.30 7.00 7.85
CA THR A 76 2.98 5.57 7.98
C THR A 76 3.32 4.79 6.71
N LEU A 77 3.14 5.39 5.52
CA LEU A 77 3.59 4.80 4.25
C LEU A 77 5.11 4.57 4.22
N ILE A 78 5.91 5.54 4.67
CA ILE A 78 7.38 5.42 4.75
C ILE A 78 7.77 4.32 5.75
N VAL A 79 7.03 4.18 6.86
CA VAL A 79 7.27 3.09 7.81
C VAL A 79 6.99 1.73 7.16
N ALA A 80 5.89 1.60 6.41
CA ALA A 80 5.55 0.39 5.66
C ALA A 80 6.60 0.05 4.58
N GLU A 81 7.10 1.04 3.84
CA GLU A 81 8.18 0.86 2.86
C GLU A 81 9.46 0.34 3.54
N ARG A 82 9.82 0.92 4.68
CA ARG A 82 11.04 0.52 5.42
C ARG A 82 10.92 -0.87 6.04
N SER A 83 9.74 -1.23 6.57
CA SER A 83 9.52 -2.55 7.16
C SER A 83 9.54 -3.66 6.11
N THR A 84 9.14 -3.36 4.88
CA THR A 84 9.17 -4.32 3.76
C THR A 84 10.54 -4.39 3.06
N SER A 85 11.30 -3.29 3.00
CA SER A 85 12.61 -3.25 2.30
C SER A 85 13.72 -4.09 2.94
N GLY A 86 13.57 -4.54 4.19
CA GLY A 86 14.59 -5.26 4.95
C GLY A 86 14.40 -6.78 5.05
N VAL A 87 13.27 -7.30 4.56
CA VAL A 87 12.87 -8.69 4.82
C VAL A 87 13.00 -9.52 3.55
N HIS A 88 13.89 -10.52 3.60
CA HIS A 88 14.15 -11.43 2.49
C HIS A 88 13.07 -12.50 2.28
N ASP A 89 12.07 -12.61 3.16
CA ASP A 89 10.95 -13.54 3.05
C ASP A 89 9.69 -12.88 3.65
N LEU A 90 9.05 -11.98 2.91
CA LEU A 90 7.79 -11.37 3.32
C LEU A 90 6.64 -12.33 3.01
N SER A 91 5.91 -12.74 4.04
CA SER A 91 4.60 -13.36 3.86
C SER A 91 3.53 -12.29 3.62
N GLU A 92 2.37 -12.67 3.08
CA GLU A 92 1.19 -11.80 2.97
C GLU A 92 0.80 -11.20 4.33
N LYS A 93 0.98 -11.96 5.42
CA LYS A 93 0.74 -11.50 6.78
C LYS A 93 1.71 -10.39 7.19
N ASP A 94 2.98 -10.48 6.80
CA ASP A 94 3.98 -9.45 7.10
C ASP A 94 3.69 -8.18 6.32
N LEU A 95 3.23 -8.31 5.06
CA LEU A 95 2.77 -7.17 4.25
C LEU A 95 1.53 -6.51 4.87
N ALA A 96 0.54 -7.29 5.28
CA ALA A 96 -0.65 -6.75 5.93
C ALA A 96 -0.31 -6.01 7.23
N ALA A 97 0.56 -6.57 8.05
CA ALA A 97 1.04 -5.91 9.26
C ALA A 97 1.83 -4.63 8.96
N ALA A 98 2.65 -4.63 7.89
CA ALA A 98 3.43 -3.46 7.49
C ALA A 98 2.54 -2.29 7.03
N PHE A 99 1.44 -2.57 6.32
CA PHE A 99 0.55 -1.56 5.75
C PHE A 99 -0.68 -1.24 6.61
N ALA A 100 -0.87 -1.90 7.76
CA ALA A 100 -2.04 -1.67 8.63
C ALA A 100 -2.14 -0.21 9.10
N ASP A 101 -1.05 0.37 9.61
CA ASP A 101 -1.03 1.76 10.08
C ASP A 101 -1.24 2.76 8.93
N PHE A 102 -0.79 2.40 7.72
CA PHE A 102 -1.05 3.19 6.52
C PHE A 102 -2.54 3.17 6.16
N ALA A 103 -3.18 2.01 6.19
CA ALA A 103 -4.61 1.87 5.89
C ALA A 103 -5.46 2.70 6.87
N VAL A 104 -5.18 2.62 8.17
CA VAL A 104 -5.88 3.43 9.19
C VAL A 104 -5.67 4.93 8.94
N ALA A 105 -4.43 5.36 8.73
CA ALA A 105 -4.14 6.78 8.45
C ALA A 105 -4.79 7.27 7.14
N TYR A 106 -4.89 6.41 6.12
CA TYR A 106 -5.55 6.73 4.87
C TYR A 106 -7.07 6.84 5.03
N ASP A 107 -7.69 5.99 5.84
CA ASP A 107 -9.12 6.06 6.16
C ASP A 107 -9.46 7.34 6.93
N GLU A 108 -8.63 7.73 7.90
CA GLU A 108 -8.77 8.99 8.64
C GLU A 108 -8.67 10.21 7.69
N LEU A 109 -7.66 10.22 6.81
CA LEU A 109 -7.53 11.24 5.77
C LEU A 109 -8.76 11.27 4.86
N SER A 110 -9.21 10.09 4.41
CA SER A 110 -10.36 9.95 3.53
C SER A 110 -11.63 10.53 4.14
N ALA A 111 -11.86 10.28 5.43
CA ALA A 111 -13.00 10.83 6.16
C ALA A 111 -12.98 12.37 6.24
N LEU A 112 -11.79 12.97 6.40
CA LEU A 112 -11.65 14.43 6.44
C LEU A 112 -11.92 15.09 5.09
N VAL A 113 -11.48 14.43 4.00
CA VAL A 113 -11.57 14.98 2.64
C VAL A 113 -12.88 14.65 1.91
N ASP A 114 -13.63 13.61 2.32
CA ASP A 114 -14.95 13.26 1.74
C ASP A 114 -15.99 14.39 1.89
N GLY A 115 -15.78 15.29 2.86
CA GLY A 115 -16.58 16.50 3.03
C GLY A 115 -16.05 17.73 2.27
N LEU A 116 -15.03 17.61 1.41
CA LEU A 116 -14.54 18.69 0.56
C LEU A 116 -15.28 18.61 -0.78
N GLY A 117 -16.06 19.64 -1.11
CA GLY A 117 -16.85 19.65 -2.33
C GLY A 117 -15.98 19.51 -3.58
N GLY A 118 -16.34 18.60 -4.48
CA GLY A 118 -15.65 18.40 -5.76
C GLY A 118 -14.52 17.36 -5.73
N LEU A 119 -14.35 16.63 -4.63
CA LEU A 119 -13.46 15.47 -4.54
C LEU A 119 -14.25 14.21 -4.19
N LYS A 120 -13.88 13.10 -4.81
CA LYS A 120 -14.30 11.75 -4.45
C LYS A 120 -13.06 10.86 -4.44
N LEU A 121 -12.84 10.19 -3.30
CA LEU A 121 -11.83 9.15 -3.22
C LEU A 121 -12.49 7.81 -3.53
N GLU A 122 -11.91 7.05 -4.44
CA GLU A 122 -12.32 5.67 -4.63
C GLU A 122 -11.85 4.83 -3.44
N ARG A 123 -12.65 3.82 -3.09
CA ARG A 123 -12.26 2.79 -2.12
C ARG A 123 -11.96 1.49 -2.86
N PRO A 124 -11.16 0.58 -2.28
CA PRO A 124 -10.94 -0.73 -2.87
C PRO A 124 -12.28 -1.43 -3.20
N GLY A 125 -12.47 -1.80 -4.48
CA GLY A 125 -13.69 -2.46 -4.97
C GLY A 125 -14.84 -1.52 -5.36
N GLU A 126 -14.69 -0.21 -5.16
CA GLU A 126 -15.61 0.80 -5.68
C GLU A 126 -15.07 1.36 -7.01
N THR A 127 -15.98 1.61 -7.96
CA THR A 127 -15.67 2.33 -9.19
C THR A 127 -16.61 3.51 -9.32
N TYR A 128 -16.06 4.71 -9.41
CA TYR A 128 -16.83 5.92 -9.61
C TYR A 128 -16.75 6.36 -11.08
N SER A 129 -17.88 6.78 -11.62
CA SER A 129 -17.89 7.47 -12.91
C SER A 129 -17.54 8.93 -12.69
N ALA A 130 -16.55 9.44 -13.43
CA ALA A 130 -16.21 10.85 -13.40
C ALA A 130 -17.43 11.70 -13.81
N ALA A 131 -17.84 12.62 -12.93
CA ALA A 131 -18.91 13.57 -13.20
C ALA A 131 -18.33 14.98 -13.38
N PRO A 132 -19.00 15.87 -14.14
CA PRO A 132 -18.54 17.25 -14.31
C PRO A 132 -18.36 17.96 -12.96
N GLY A 133 -17.16 18.51 -12.72
CA GLY A 133 -16.85 19.23 -11.48
C GLY A 133 -16.48 18.34 -10.29
N ILE A 134 -16.39 17.02 -10.47
CA ILE A 134 -15.90 16.08 -9.45
C ILE A 134 -14.57 15.50 -9.91
N THR A 135 -13.55 15.69 -9.09
CA THR A 135 -12.25 14.99 -9.22
C THR A 135 -12.38 13.65 -8.52
N VAL A 136 -12.18 12.56 -9.27
CA VAL A 136 -12.12 11.21 -8.71
C VAL A 136 -10.64 10.85 -8.58
N ILE A 137 -10.21 10.52 -7.37
CA ILE A 137 -8.85 10.04 -7.09
C ILE A 137 -8.94 8.55 -6.73
N PRO A 138 -8.19 7.66 -7.41
CA PRO A 138 -8.25 6.23 -7.16
C PRO A 138 -7.73 5.86 -5.76
N ALA A 139 -8.15 4.69 -5.27
CA ALA A 139 -7.60 4.10 -4.06
C ALA A 139 -6.14 3.68 -4.29
N PRO A 140 -5.22 3.94 -3.34
CA PRO A 140 -3.87 3.41 -3.42
C PRO A 140 -3.84 1.91 -3.47
N THR A 141 -3.01 1.38 -4.37
CA THR A 141 -2.76 -0.07 -4.49
C THR A 141 -2.21 -0.62 -3.17
N ALA A 142 -1.45 0.18 -2.41
CA ALA A 142 -0.95 -0.20 -1.09
C ALA A 142 -2.04 -0.64 -0.08
N LEU A 143 -3.29 -0.20 -0.26
CA LEU A 143 -4.41 -0.63 0.58
C LEU A 143 -4.79 -2.10 0.39
N SER A 144 -4.45 -2.72 -0.75
CA SER A 144 -4.73 -4.13 -0.98
C SER A 144 -3.97 -5.05 -0.02
N TYR A 145 -2.83 -4.58 0.53
CA TYR A 145 -2.06 -5.35 1.50
C TYR A 145 -2.66 -5.25 2.91
N GLY A 146 -3.20 -4.09 3.30
CA GLY A 146 -3.74 -3.87 4.65
C GLY A 146 -5.15 -4.42 4.89
N ALA A 147 -5.94 -4.65 3.83
CA ALA A 147 -7.36 -4.97 3.93
C ALA A 147 -7.69 -6.40 4.44
N GLU A 148 -6.74 -7.34 4.36
CA GLU A 148 -7.00 -8.76 4.68
C GLU A 148 -6.80 -9.12 6.16
N GLY A 149 -6.29 -8.19 6.98
CA GLY A 149 -6.01 -8.44 8.41
C GLY A 149 -7.25 -8.58 9.31
N GLU A 150 -8.40 -8.03 8.92
CA GLU A 150 -9.67 -8.09 9.69
C GLU A 150 -10.82 -8.81 8.96
N GLY A 151 -10.55 -9.42 7.79
CA GLY A 151 -11.55 -10.15 6.99
C GLY A 151 -11.90 -11.56 7.47
N GLY A 152 -11.54 -11.91 8.70
CA GLY A 152 -11.98 -13.15 9.36
C GLY A 152 -13.45 -13.08 9.77
N ASN A 153 -14.35 -13.25 8.81
CA ASN A 153 -15.76 -13.65 8.98
C ASN A 153 -16.66 -12.70 9.81
N ALA A 154 -17.11 -11.60 9.20
CA ALA A 154 -18.27 -10.82 9.68
C ALA A 154 -19.62 -11.34 9.14
N ALA A 155 -19.65 -12.55 8.55
CA ALA A 155 -20.88 -13.18 8.03
C ALA A 155 -21.43 -14.31 8.93
N ASP A 156 -20.90 -14.49 10.14
CA ASP A 156 -21.33 -15.55 11.08
C ASP A 156 -21.36 -15.06 12.55
N ARG A 157 -22.12 -13.98 12.82
CA ARG A 157 -22.64 -13.62 14.16
C ARG A 157 -24.03 -13.02 14.08
#